data_AF-A0A699WHN5-F1
#
_entry.id   AF-A0A699WHN5-F1
#
_cell.length_a   1.000
_cell.length_b   1.000
_cell.length_c   1.000
_cell.angle_alpha   90.00
_cell.angle_beta   90.00
_cell.angle_gamma   90.00
#
_symmetry.space_group_name_H-M   'P 1'
#
loop_
_entity.id
_entity.type
_entity.pdbx_description
1 polymer ?
#
loop_
_entity_poly.entity_id
_entity_poly.type
_entity_poly.pdbx_seq_one_letter_code
_entity_poly.pdbx_strand_id
1 'polypeptide(L)'
;VGLYQLFYSRIPAHAAIGETVGCADKLKKPWAKALLNAVLRRAQREGEALLTELEHDPVVRTAHPRWLQKALKAAWPEYWEAICAANNAHPPMILRVNRRHKTRDQYLQLLQDAGIAATASTFSQD
;
A
#
# COMPACT_ATOMS: atom_id res chain seq x y z
N VAL A 1 -3.42 -5.73 10.60
CA VAL A 1 -3.18 -4.32 10.98
C VAL A 1 -1.87 -4.15 11.76
N GLY A 2 -1.69 -4.74 12.95
CA GLY A 2 -0.47 -4.54 13.75
C GLY A 2 0.84 -4.89 13.03
N LEU A 3 0.92 -6.04 12.34
CA LEU A 3 2.10 -6.41 11.54
C LEU A 3 2.40 -5.37 10.44
N TYR A 4 1.35 -4.83 9.80
CA TYR A 4 1.52 -3.80 8.78
C TYR A 4 2.08 -2.50 9.36
N GLN A 5 1.55 -2.05 10.50
CA GLN A 5 2.08 -0.88 11.19
C GLN A 5 3.54 -1.09 11.64
N LEU A 6 3.86 -2.29 12.10
CA LEU A 6 5.21 -2.64 12.58
C LEU A 6 6.26 -2.62 11.47
N PHE A 7 5.92 -3.06 10.26
CA PHE A 7 6.89 -3.22 9.16
C PHE A 7 6.81 -2.16 8.06
N TYR A 8 5.64 -1.55 7.86
CA TYR A 8 5.37 -0.70 6.69
C TYR A 8 4.83 0.70 7.08
N SER A 9 4.95 1.08 8.35
CA SER A 9 4.59 2.43 8.81
C SER A 9 5.71 3.08 9.62
N ARG A 10 5.60 4.39 9.86
CA ARG A 10 6.53 5.16 10.70
C ARG A 10 6.14 5.17 12.18
N ILE A 11 5.10 4.42 12.58
CA ILE A 11 4.65 4.36 13.97
C ILE A 11 5.70 3.60 14.79
N PRO A 12 6.16 4.14 15.94
CA PRO A 12 7.08 3.44 16.83
C PRO A 12 6.56 2.06 17.20
N ALA A 13 7.43 1.04 17.17
CA ALA A 13 7.03 -0.36 17.37
C ALA A 13 6.24 -0.59 18.67
N HIS A 14 6.63 0.05 19.78
CA HIS A 14 5.91 -0.07 21.05
C HIS A 14 4.47 0.47 20.96
N ALA A 15 4.24 1.56 20.23
CA ALA A 15 2.94 2.15 20.02
C ALA A 15 2.08 1.31 19.07
N ALA A 16 2.65 0.82 17.96
CA ALA A 16 1.96 -0.08 17.03
C ALA A 16 1.46 -1.36 17.73
N ILE A 17 2.30 -1.95 18.59
CA ILE A 17 1.96 -3.13 19.39
C ILE A 17 0.89 -2.78 20.43
N GLY A 18 1.11 -1.72 21.23
CA GLY A 18 0.21 -1.31 22.30
C GLY A 18 -1.20 -1.00 21.81
N GLU A 19 -1.32 -0.16 20.77
CA GLU A 19 -2.62 0.21 20.19
C GLU A 19 -3.32 -1.00 19.57
N THR A 20 -2.59 -1.86 18.83
CA THR A 20 -3.18 -3.08 18.25
C THR A 20 -3.70 -4.02 19.33
N VAL A 21 -2.96 -4.20 20.43
CA VAL A 21 -3.38 -5.02 21.57
C VAL A 21 -4.58 -4.39 22.29
N GLY A 22 -4.59 -3.06 22.43
CA GLY A 22 -5.69 -2.29 23.00
C GLY A 22 -7.01 -2.44 22.23
N CYS A 23 -6.96 -2.64 20.91
CA CYS A 23 -8.15 -2.92 20.10
C CYS A 23 -8.90 -4.20 20.52
N ALA A 24 -8.24 -5.14 21.21
CA ALA A 24 -8.87 -6.40 21.62
C ALA A 24 -10.10 -6.19 22.52
N ASP A 25 -10.09 -5.16 23.38
CA ASP A 25 -11.25 -4.84 24.23
C ASP A 25 -12.42 -4.33 23.40
N LYS A 26 -12.15 -3.42 22.47
CA LYS A 26 -13.18 -2.87 21.54
C LYS A 26 -13.80 -3.96 20.68
N LEU A 27 -13.02 -4.99 20.35
CA LEU A 27 -13.47 -6.17 19.62
C LEU A 27 -14.13 -7.24 20.50
N LYS A 28 -14.35 -6.96 21.80
CA LYS A 28 -14.92 -7.88 22.79
C LYS A 28 -14.14 -9.21 22.89
N LYS A 29 -12.82 -9.16 22.72
CA LYS A 29 -11.89 -10.30 22.78
C LYS A 29 -10.73 -10.02 23.76
N PRO A 30 -10.99 -9.68 25.03
CA PRO A 30 -9.92 -9.37 25.99
C PRO A 30 -8.94 -10.52 26.19
N TRP A 31 -9.39 -11.77 26.04
CA TRP A 31 -8.55 -12.98 26.10
C TRP A 31 -7.42 -12.98 25.05
N ALA A 32 -7.60 -12.29 23.92
CA ALA A 32 -6.63 -12.28 22.83
C ALA A 32 -5.46 -11.32 23.10
N LYS A 33 -5.51 -10.46 24.12
CA LYS A 33 -4.47 -9.45 24.39
C LYS A 33 -3.07 -10.05 24.53
N ALA A 34 -2.95 -11.08 25.36
CA ALA A 34 -1.68 -11.74 25.61
C ALA A 34 -1.13 -12.40 24.33
N LEU A 35 -2.01 -13.06 23.56
CA LEU A 35 -1.67 -13.68 22.28
C LEU A 35 -1.18 -12.63 21.26
N LEU A 36 -1.94 -11.55 21.06
CA LEU A 36 -1.59 -10.47 20.14
C LEU A 36 -0.25 -9.85 20.52
N ASN A 37 -0.04 -9.55 21.80
CA ASN A 37 1.23 -8.99 22.27
C ASN A 37 2.39 -9.97 22.02
N ALA A 38 2.21 -11.25 22.35
CA ALA A 38 3.25 -12.27 22.12
C ALA A 38 3.60 -12.42 20.64
N VAL A 39 2.60 -12.52 19.76
CA VAL A 39 2.79 -12.66 18.31
C VAL A 39 3.49 -11.42 17.73
N LEU A 40 3.04 -10.21 18.06
CA LEU A 40 3.63 -8.99 17.52
C LEU A 40 5.03 -8.73 18.08
N ARG A 41 5.31 -9.09 19.34
CA ARG A 41 6.65 -9.02 19.91
C ARG A 41 7.60 -10.04 19.28
N ARG A 42 7.10 -11.23 18.94
CA ARG A 42 7.87 -12.22 18.18
C ARG A 42 8.19 -11.69 16.78
N ALA A 43 7.18 -11.19 16.08
CA ALA A 43 7.36 -10.56 14.77
C ALA A 43 8.33 -9.36 14.82
N GLN A 44 8.35 -8.58 15.89
CA GLN A 44 9.33 -7.50 16.07
C GLN A 44 10.77 -8.02 16.14
N ARG A 45 11.01 -9.16 16.81
CA ARG A 45 12.36 -9.71 17.00
C ARG A 45 12.84 -10.53 15.81
N GLU A 46 11.95 -11.31 15.22
CA GLU A 46 12.26 -12.29 14.17
C GLU A 46 11.87 -11.79 12.76
N GLY A 47 11.22 -10.63 12.67
CA GLY A 47 10.55 -10.17 11.44
C GLY A 47 11.48 -9.96 10.26
N GLU A 48 12.67 -9.41 10.46
CA GLU A 48 13.63 -9.18 9.38
C GLU A 48 14.05 -10.49 8.70
N ALA A 49 14.37 -11.51 9.50
CA ALA A 49 14.72 -12.84 8.98
C ALA A 49 13.53 -13.51 8.29
N LEU A 50 12.34 -13.43 8.89
CA LEU A 50 11.11 -13.99 8.30
C LEU A 50 10.75 -13.31 6.98
N LEU A 51 10.85 -11.98 6.89
CA LEU A 51 10.55 -11.24 5.67
C LEU A 51 11.55 -11.59 4.56
N THR A 52 12.84 -11.70 4.90
CA THR A 52 13.87 -12.14 3.95
C THR A 52 13.59 -13.55 3.43
N GLU A 53 13.18 -14.48 4.30
CA GLU A 53 12.83 -15.83 3.89
C GLU A 53 11.60 -15.84 2.95
N LEU A 54 10.60 -15.01 3.25
CA LEU A 54 9.37 -14.90 2.47
C LEU A 54 9.56 -14.32 1.07
N GLU A 55 10.61 -13.52 0.83
CA GLU A 55 10.92 -12.96 -0.50
C GLU A 55 11.22 -14.05 -1.55
N HIS A 56 11.58 -15.26 -1.13
CA HIS A 56 11.78 -16.39 -2.03
C HIS A 56 10.47 -16.93 -2.63
N ASP A 57 9.30 -16.68 -2.02
CA ASP A 57 8.01 -17.04 -2.62
C ASP A 57 7.59 -15.95 -3.61
N PRO A 58 7.47 -16.27 -4.92
CA PRO A 58 7.04 -15.31 -5.92
C PRO A 58 5.71 -14.64 -5.59
N VAL A 59 4.77 -15.33 -4.91
CA VAL A 59 3.46 -14.79 -4.51
C VAL A 59 3.62 -13.65 -3.52
N VAL A 60 4.50 -13.83 -2.54
CA VAL A 60 4.76 -12.82 -1.51
C VAL A 60 5.56 -11.67 -2.12
N ARG A 61 6.60 -11.98 -2.89
CA ARG A 61 7.48 -11.00 -3.53
C ARG A 61 6.71 -9.99 -4.39
N THR A 62 5.74 -10.45 -5.17
CA THR A 62 4.94 -9.54 -6.01
C THR A 62 3.64 -9.11 -5.36
N ALA A 63 3.23 -9.69 -4.23
CA ALA A 63 1.90 -9.51 -3.64
C ALA A 63 0.73 -9.82 -4.61
N HIS A 64 0.92 -10.74 -5.56
CA HIS A 64 -0.14 -11.23 -6.47
C HIS A 64 -0.38 -12.72 -6.30
N PRO A 65 -1.64 -13.19 -6.26
CA PRO A 65 -1.93 -14.62 -6.19
C PRO A 65 -1.42 -15.36 -7.44
N ARG A 66 -1.09 -16.65 -7.29
CA ARG A 66 -0.50 -17.49 -8.35
C ARG A 66 -1.27 -17.46 -9.67
N TRP A 67 -2.61 -17.47 -9.60
CA TRP A 67 -3.45 -17.44 -10.80
C TRP A 67 -3.26 -16.15 -11.61
N LEU A 68 -3.09 -15.01 -10.94
CA LEU A 68 -2.89 -13.72 -11.60
C LEU A 68 -1.49 -13.61 -12.16
N GLN A 69 -0.47 -14.07 -11.43
CA GLN A 69 0.89 -14.13 -11.98
C GLN A 69 0.96 -14.98 -13.25
N LYS A 70 0.28 -16.13 -13.26
CA LYS A 70 0.20 -16.98 -14.45
C LYS A 70 -0.46 -16.26 -15.62
N ALA A 71 -1.56 -15.55 -15.37
CA ALA A 71 -2.25 -14.77 -16.41
C ALA A 71 -1.38 -13.63 -16.96
N LEU A 72 -0.72 -12.86 -16.08
CA LEU A 72 0.18 -11.77 -16.47
C LEU A 72 1.39 -12.28 -17.25
N LYS A 73 2.01 -13.39 -16.81
CA LYS A 73 3.11 -14.04 -17.53
C LYS A 73 2.71 -14.53 -18.92
N ALA A 74 1.50 -15.06 -19.07
CA ALA A 74 1.02 -15.53 -20.36
C ALA A 74 0.70 -14.38 -21.32
N ALA A 75 0.12 -13.28 -20.82
CA ALA A 75 -0.28 -12.14 -21.64
C ALA A 75 0.90 -11.18 -21.94
N TRP A 76 1.80 -10.98 -20.99
CA TRP A 76 2.95 -10.08 -21.10
C TRP A 76 4.24 -10.70 -20.53
N PRO A 77 4.82 -11.71 -21.21
CA PRO A 77 5.97 -12.45 -20.69
C PRO A 77 7.19 -11.58 -20.34
N GLU A 78 7.40 -10.50 -21.08
CA GLU A 78 8.53 -9.59 -20.88
C GLU A 78 8.25 -8.49 -19.83
N TYR A 79 6.96 -8.20 -19.56
CA TYR A 79 6.57 -7.05 -18.74
C TYR A 79 5.85 -7.41 -17.44
N TRP A 80 5.52 -8.69 -17.20
CA TRP A 80 4.69 -9.08 -16.07
C TRP A 80 5.25 -8.62 -14.71
N GLU A 81 6.58 -8.64 -14.50
CA GLU A 81 7.20 -8.15 -13.26
C GLU A 81 7.06 -6.62 -13.12
N ALA A 82 7.21 -5.88 -14.22
CA ALA A 82 7.02 -4.43 -14.23
C ALA A 82 5.56 -4.04 -13.95
N ILE A 83 4.61 -4.80 -14.50
CA ILE A 83 3.18 -4.65 -14.20
C ILE A 83 2.90 -4.92 -12.72
N CYS A 84 3.45 -6.01 -12.17
CA CYS A 84 3.33 -6.31 -10.74
C CYS A 84 3.90 -5.20 -9.86
N ALA A 85 5.07 -4.66 -10.20
CA ALA A 85 5.68 -3.54 -9.49
C ALA A 85 4.81 -2.27 -9.56
N ALA A 86 4.30 -1.92 -10.74
CA ALA A 86 3.43 -0.76 -10.93
C ALA A 86 2.10 -0.90 -10.16
N ASN A 87 1.52 -2.10 -10.08
CA ASN A 87 0.31 -2.36 -9.32
C ASN A 87 0.48 -2.16 -7.81
N ASN A 88 1.69 -2.35 -7.28
CA ASN A 88 2.00 -2.17 -5.86
C ASN A 88 2.48 -0.76 -5.51
N ALA A 89 2.76 0.07 -6.52
CA ALA A 89 3.14 1.46 -6.30
C ALA A 89 1.95 2.28 -5.78
N HIS A 90 2.24 3.36 -5.07
CA HIS A 90 1.19 4.30 -4.67
C HIS A 90 0.54 4.90 -5.94
N PRO A 91 -0.79 4.81 -6.11
CA PRO A 91 -1.43 5.30 -7.31
C PRO A 91 -1.35 6.83 -7.39
N PRO A 92 -1.16 7.41 -8.58
CA PRO A 92 -1.27 8.85 -8.75
C PRO A 92 -2.72 9.29 -8.53
N MET A 93 -2.92 10.47 -7.93
CA MET A 93 -4.24 11.09 -7.86
C MET A 93 -4.52 11.77 -9.21
N ILE A 94 -5.48 11.22 -9.97
CA ILE A 94 -5.88 11.74 -11.28
C ILE A 94 -7.23 12.45 -11.16
N LEU A 95 -7.29 13.66 -11.71
CA LEU A 95 -8.52 14.45 -11.82
C LEU A 95 -8.90 14.58 -13.30
N ARG A 96 -10.20 14.64 -13.59
CA ARG A 96 -10.71 14.98 -14.92
C ARG A 96 -11.43 16.33 -14.84
N VAL A 97 -10.97 17.31 -15.61
CA VAL A 97 -11.54 18.66 -15.59
C VAL A 97 -12.86 18.68 -16.37
N ASN A 98 -13.91 19.25 -15.77
CA ASN A 98 -15.17 19.46 -16.48
C ASN A 98 -15.03 20.66 -17.44
N ARG A 99 -14.80 20.35 -18.72
CA ARG A 99 -14.57 21.33 -19.79
C ARG A 99 -15.72 22.27 -20.11
N ARG A 100 -16.94 21.99 -19.59
CA ARG A 100 -18.06 22.95 -19.68
C ARG A 100 -17.84 24.20 -18.83
N HIS A 101 -16.95 24.15 -17.84
CA HIS A 101 -16.68 25.27 -16.94
C HIS A 101 -15.29 25.87 -17.15
N LYS A 102 -14.25 25.03 -17.37
CA LYS A 102 -12.86 25.46 -17.50
C LYS A 102 -12.08 24.50 -18.38
N THR A 103 -11.09 25.02 -19.11
CA THR A 103 -10.07 24.17 -19.75
C THR A 103 -9.14 23.56 -18.69
N ARG A 104 -8.41 22.49 -19.07
CA ARG A 104 -7.39 21.87 -18.21
C ARG A 104 -6.38 22.89 -17.70
N ASP A 105 -5.85 23.73 -18.60
CA ASP A 105 -4.79 24.68 -18.27
C ASP A 105 -5.29 25.79 -17.32
N GLN A 106 -6.53 26.25 -17.51
CA GLN A 106 -7.18 27.17 -16.56
C GLN A 106 -7.36 26.53 -15.18
N TYR A 107 -7.68 25.24 -15.11
CA TYR A 107 -7.83 24.53 -13.84
C TYR A 107 -6.48 24.27 -13.16
N LEU A 108 -5.43 23.97 -13.94
CA LEU A 108 -4.06 23.86 -13.42
C LEU A 108 -3.60 25.19 -12.78
N GLN A 109 -3.90 26.33 -13.40
CA GLN A 109 -3.60 27.63 -12.79
C GLN A 109 -4.33 27.82 -11.47
N LEU A 110 -5.60 27.42 -11.36
CA LEU A 110 -6.35 27.51 -10.10
C LEU A 110 -5.75 26.63 -8.99
N LEU A 111 -5.26 25.43 -9.33
CA LEU A 111 -4.57 24.59 -8.38
C LEU A 111 -3.26 25.25 -7.92
N GLN A 112 -2.49 25.82 -8.86
CA GLN A 112 -1.27 26.55 -8.55
C GLN A 112 -1.54 27.75 -7.63
N ASP A 113 -2.55 28.56 -7.94
CA ASP A 113 -2.96 29.73 -7.14
C ASP A 113 -3.41 29.31 -5.72
N ALA A 114 -3.97 28.11 -5.58
CA ALA A 114 -4.34 27.50 -4.30
C ALA A 114 -3.16 26.80 -3.59
N GLY A 115 -1.95 26.82 -4.16
CA GLY A 115 -0.76 26.15 -3.60
C GLY A 115 -0.77 24.62 -3.73
N ILE A 116 -1.58 24.07 -4.64
CA ILE A 116 -1.69 22.63 -4.90
C ILE A 116 -0.87 22.29 -6.15
N ALA A 117 0.19 21.50 -5.97
CA ALA A 117 1.01 21.04 -7.08
C ALA A 117 0.23 20.05 -7.98
N ALA A 118 0.23 20.30 -9.28
CA ALA A 118 -0.39 19.44 -10.27
C ALA A 118 0.35 19.54 -11.62
N THR A 119 0.21 18.52 -12.45
CA THR A 119 0.77 18.50 -13.81
C THR A 119 -0.28 18.00 -14.79
N ALA A 120 -0.16 18.38 -16.07
CA ALA A 120 -1.04 17.90 -17.11
C ALA A 120 -0.82 16.39 -17.36
N SER A 121 -1.91 15.65 -17.50
CA SER A 121 -1.85 14.25 -17.92
C SER A 121 -1.34 14.14 -19.36
N THR A 122 -0.47 13.16 -19.63
CA THR A 122 -0.03 12.80 -20.99
C THR A 122 -1.02 11.87 -21.70
N PHE A 123 -1.99 11.31 -20.97
CA PHE A 123 -2.94 10.31 -21.48
C PHE A 123 -4.33 10.88 -21.80
N SER A 124 -4.65 12.08 -21.31
CA SER A 124 -5.95 12.73 -21.48
C SER A 124 -5.78 14.23 -21.74
N GLN A 125 -6.64 14.80 -22.59
CA GLN A 125 -6.71 16.24 -22.82
C GLN A 125 -7.53 16.98 -21.75
N ASP A 126 -8.35 16.24 -21.01
CA ASP A 126 -9.21 16.72 -19.92
C ASP A 126 -8.54 16.52 -18.55
#